data_AF-A0A8T4ENC4-F1
#
_entry.id   AF-A0A8T4ENC4-F1
#
_cell.length_a   1.000
_cell.length_b   1.000
_cell.length_c   1.000
_cell.angle_alpha   90.00
_cell.angle_beta   90.00
_cell.angle_gamma   90.00
#
_symmetry.space_group_name_H-M   'P 1'
#
loop_
_entity.id
_entity.type
_entity.pdbx_description
1 polymer ?
#
loop_
_entity_poly.entity_id
_entity_poly.type
_entity_poly.pdbx_seq_one_letter_code
_entity_poly.pdbx_strand_id
1 'polypeptide(L)' 'MSCEEEIRKEAKKIMDEFVKALEKVKEGEEDVGFELEEDMRSPEAKEKESGFKERMLENAPKKKDGFVVAEKKQW' A
#
# COMPACT_ATOMS: atom_id res chain seq x y z
N MET A 1 -8.67 -0.06 29.89
CA MET A 1 -8.69 -0.84 28.64
C MET A 1 -7.35 -0.62 27.97
N SER A 2 -6.74 -1.66 27.42
CA SER A 2 -5.47 -1.51 26.70
C SER A 2 -5.73 -0.88 25.33
N CYS A 3 -4.76 -0.14 24.77
CA CYS A 3 -4.85 0.47 23.44
C CYS A 3 -5.24 -0.56 22.35
N GLU A 4 -4.82 -1.81 22.51
CA GLU A 4 -5.17 -2.91 21.60
C GLU A 4 -6.66 -3.27 21.65
N GLU A 5 -7.28 -3.26 22.82
CA GLU A 5 -8.72 -3.53 22.98
C GLU A 5 -9.56 -2.44 22.33
N GLU A 6 -9.12 -1.18 22.43
CA GLU A 6 -9.78 -0.03 21.81
C GLU A 6 -9.72 -0.11 20.28
N ILE A 7 -8.54 -0.41 19.72
CA ILE A 7 -8.36 -0.62 18.27
C ILE A 7 -9.26 -1.74 17.75
N ARG A 8 -9.32 -2.89 18.45
CA ARG A 8 -10.17 -4.02 18.06
C ARG A 8 -11.64 -3.63 18.06
N LYS A 9 -12.08 -2.86 19.06
CA LYS A 9 -13.46 -2.40 19.18
C LYS A 9 -13.83 -1.43 18.05
N GLU A 10 -12.96 -0.49 17.74
CA GLU A 10 -13.17 0.47 16.65
C GLU A 10 -13.15 -0.20 15.28
N ALA A 11 -12.18 -1.08 15.02
CA ALA A 11 -12.11 -1.83 13.78
C ALA A 11 -13.37 -2.68 13.55
N LYS A 12 -13.85 -3.37 14.60
CA LYS A 12 -15.10 -4.12 14.53
C LYS A 12 -16.28 -3.21 14.21
N LYS A 13 -16.40 -2.07 14.88
CA LYS A 13 -17.47 -1.10 14.64
C LYS A 13 -17.49 -0.64 13.17
N ILE A 14 -16.32 -0.32 12.61
CA ILE A 14 -16.19 0.09 11.20
C ILE A 14 -16.67 -1.02 10.26
N MET A 15 -16.24 -2.26 10.49
CA MET A 15 -16.67 -3.38 9.65
C MET A 15 -18.17 -3.65 9.75
N ASP A 16 -18.73 -3.63 10.96
CA ASP A 16 -20.16 -3.85 11.19
C ASP A 16 -21.01 -2.76 10.51
N GLU A 17 -20.58 -1.50 10.58
CA GLU A 17 -21.25 -0.38 9.92
C GLU A 17 -21.16 -0.49 8.38
N PHE A 18 -20.00 -0.90 7.86
CA PHE A 18 -19.79 -1.08 6.42
C PHE A 18 -20.66 -2.21 5.85
N VAL A 19 -20.66 -3.39 6.48
CA VAL A 19 -21.48 -4.55 6.04
C VAL A 19 -22.96 -4.18 6.07
N LYS A 20 -23.43 -3.52 7.13
CA LYS A 20 -24.82 -3.07 7.25
C LYS A 20 -25.21 -2.03 6.19
N ALA A 21 -24.25 -1.23 5.71
CA ALA A 21 -24.49 -0.31 4.61
C ALA A 21 -24.60 -1.06 3.28
N LEU A 22 -23.76 -2.07 3.05
CA LEU A 22 -23.80 -2.92 1.86
C LEU A 22 -25.09 -3.72 1.74
N GLU A 23 -25.68 -4.20 2.84
CA GLU A 23 -26.99 -4.90 2.83
C GLU A 23 -28.12 -4.08 2.19
N LYS A 24 -28.00 -2.75 2.15
CA LYS A 24 -28.99 -1.84 1.55
C LYS A 24 -28.76 -1.60 0.06
N VAL A 25 -27.60 -1.98 -0.46
CA VAL A 25 -27.26 -1.85 -1.88
C VAL A 25 -27.86 -3.07 -2.59
N LYS A 26 -28.69 -2.83 -3.60
CA LYS A 26 -29.14 -3.92 -4.48
C LYS A 26 -27.94 -4.38 -5.30
N GLU A 27 -27.71 -5.68 -5.38
CA GLU A 27 -26.79 -6.26 -6.36
C GLU A 27 -27.28 -5.84 -7.75
N GLY A 28 -26.66 -4.81 -8.31
CA GLY A 28 -26.79 -4.50 -9.74
C GLY A 28 -25.85 -5.42 -10.50
N GLU A 29 -26.24 -5.80 -11.71
CA GLU A 29 -25.35 -6.39 -12.72
C GLU A 29 -24.36 -5.33 -13.23
N GLU A 30 -23.65 -4.65 -12.33
CA GLU A 30 -22.54 -3.77 -12.70
C GLU A 30 -21.29 -4.63 -12.76
N ASP A 31 -20.70 -4.72 -13.95
CA ASP A 31 -19.37 -5.32 -14.13
C ASP A 31 -18.36 -4.50 -13.33
N VAL A 32 -17.90 -5.08 -12.21
CA VAL A 32 -16.90 -4.43 -11.35
C VAL A 32 -15.51 -4.69 -11.92
N GLY A 33 -14.90 -3.63 -12.45
CA GLY A 33 -13.55 -3.66 -13.02
C GLY A 33 -13.57 -3.53 -14.54
N PHE A 34 -12.38 -3.60 -15.15
CA PHE A 34 -12.21 -3.62 -16.59
C PHE A 34 -11.11 -4.63 -16.93
N GLU A 35 -11.24 -5.28 -18.08
CA GLU A 35 -10.23 -6.18 -18.60
C GLU A 35 -9.15 -5.37 -19.33
N LEU A 36 -7.89 -5.58 -18.96
CA LEU A 36 -6.75 -5.05 -19.69
C LEU A 36 -6.29 -6.10 -20.70
N GLU A 37 -6.35 -5.77 -21.99
CA GLU A 37 -5.87 -6.66 -23.07
C GLU A 37 -4.36 -6.92 -22.97
N GLU A 38 -3.60 -5.91 -22.54
CA GLU A 38 -2.16 -5.99 -22.32
C GLU A 38 -1.76 -5.24 -21.05
N ASP A 39 -0.99 -5.89 -20.17
CA ASP A 39 -0.41 -5.29 -18.94
C ASP A 39 1.12 -5.47 -18.89
N MET A 40 1.73 -5.81 -20.03
CA MET A 40 3.17 -6.00 -20.13
C MET A 40 3.83 -4.75 -20.73
N ARG A 41 4.79 -4.19 -20.01
CA ARG A 41 5.69 -3.17 -20.56
C ARG A 41 6.76 -3.82 -21.42
N SER A 42 7.05 -3.25 -22.60
CA SER A 42 8.21 -3.65 -23.39
C SER A 42 9.53 -3.43 -22.63
N PRO A 43 10.50 -4.36 -22.75
CA PRO A 43 11.79 -4.23 -22.08
C PRO A 43 12.66 -3.18 -22.78
N GLU A 44 12.54 -1.94 -22.32
CA GLU A 44 13.40 -0.83 -22.74
C GLU A 44 14.37 -0.47 -21.62
N ALA A 45 15.67 -0.40 -21.96
CA ALA A 45 16.70 0.16 -21.09
C ALA A 45 16.59 1.70 -21.11
N LYS A 46 16.59 2.30 -19.92
CA LYS A 46 16.65 3.77 -19.76
C LYS A 46 18.00 4.16 -19.20
N GLU A 47 18.53 5.28 -19.66
CA GLU A 47 19.75 5.85 -19.08
C GLU A 47 19.51 6.27 -17.63
N LYS A 48 20.55 6.13 -16.81
CA LYS A 48 20.52 6.59 -15.43
C LYS A 48 20.69 8.11 -15.42
N GLU A 49 19.68 8.81 -14.95
CA GLU A 49 19.77 10.24 -14.72
C GLU A 49 20.86 10.56 -13.69
N SER A 50 21.56 11.68 -13.88
CA SER A 50 22.50 12.18 -12.88
C SER A 50 21.76 12.48 -11.56
N GLY A 51 22.44 12.27 -10.44
CA GLY A 51 21.85 12.51 -9.12
C GLY A 51 20.75 11.52 -8.71
N PHE A 52 20.56 10.41 -9.44
CA PHE A 52 19.51 9.42 -9.13
C PHE A 52 19.65 8.86 -7.72
N LYS A 53 20.87 8.52 -7.30
CA LYS A 53 21.14 7.92 -5.98
C LYS A 53 20.74 8.87 -4.84
N GLU A 54 21.02 10.15 -5.01
CA GLU A 54 20.75 11.20 -4.04
C GLU A 54 19.24 11.45 -3.91
N ARG A 55 18.53 11.58 -5.04
CA ARG A 55 17.06 11.73 -5.07
C ARG A 55 16.35 10.51 -4.48
N MET A 56 16.81 9.30 -4.82
CA MET A 56 16.21 8.06 -4.33
C MET A 56 16.27 7.95 -2.80
N LEU A 57 17.33 8.48 -2.18
CA LEU A 57 17.55 8.40 -0.73
C LEU A 57 17.14 9.68 0.02
N GLU A 58 16.64 10.71 -0.67
CA GLU A 58 16.36 12.02 -0.07
C GLU A 58 15.49 11.90 1.18
N ASN A 59 14.37 11.18 1.06
CA ASN A 59 13.37 11.01 2.10
C ASN A 59 13.60 9.80 3.02
N ALA A 60 14.73 9.08 2.88
CA ALA A 60 15.00 7.93 3.72
C ALA A 60 15.23 8.37 5.19
N PRO A 61 14.46 7.86 6.18
CA PRO A 61 14.57 8.30 7.58
C PRO A 61 15.95 8.05 8.20
N LYS A 62 16.60 6.95 7.80
CA LYS A 62 17.98 6.63 8.16
C LYS A 62 18.70 6.13 6.91
N LYS A 63 19.81 6.78 6.57
CA LYS A 63 20.67 6.41 5.44
C LYS A 63 22.14 6.51 5.83
N LYS A 64 22.97 5.61 5.30
CA LYS A 64 24.42 5.60 5.50
C LYS A 64 25.10 5.06 4.25
N ASP A 65 26.13 5.74 3.76
CA ASP A 65 26.97 5.33 2.62
C ASP A 65 26.19 4.98 1.34
N GLY A 66 25.00 5.57 1.16
CA GLY A 66 24.12 5.26 0.04
C GLY A 66 23.19 4.06 0.24
N PHE A 67 23.00 3.63 1.47
CA PHE A 67 22.11 2.53 1.85
C PHE A 67 21.05 3.02 2.83
N VAL A 68 19.85 2.45 2.76
CA VAL A 68 18.82 2.60 3.80
C VAL A 68 19.20 1.72 4.99
N VAL A 69 19.16 2.29 6.20
CA VAL A 69 19.51 1.58 7.43
C VAL A 69 18.23 1.18 8.16
N ALA A 70 18.07 -0.10 8.45
CA ALA A 70 16.95 -0.66 9.19
C ALA A 70 17.43 -1.62 10.28
N GLU A 71 16.57 -1.87 11.26
CA GLU A 71 16.85 -2.85 12.30
C GLU A 71 16.87 -4.26 11.70
N LYS A 72 17.88 -5.06 12.09
CA LYS A 72 17.94 -6.46 11.70
C LYS A 72 16.89 -7.22 12.51
N LYS A 73 15.86 -7.75 11.84
CA LYS A 73 14.89 -8.64 12.48
C LYS A 73 15.63 -9.86 13.03
N GLN A 74 15.60 -10.04 14.35
CA GLN A 74 15.93 -11.31 15.00
C GLN A 74 14.70 -12.20 14.86
N TRP A 75 14.86 -13.39 14.30
CA TRP A 75 13.82 -14.42 14.25
C TRP A 75 14.04 -15.40 15.40
#